data_AF-A0A348TQB2-F1
#
_entry.id   AF-A0A348TQB2-F1
#
_cell.length_a   1.000
_cell.length_b   1.000
_cell.length_c   1.000
_cell.angle_alpha   90.00
_cell.angle_beta   90.00
_cell.angle_gamma   90.00
#
_symmetry.space_group_name_H-M   'P 1'
#
loop_
_entity.id
_entity.type
_entity.pdbx_description
1 polymer ?
#
loop_
_entity_poly.entity_id
_entity_poly.type
_entity_poly.pdbx_seq_one_letter_code
_entity_poly.pdbx_strand_id
1 'polypeptide(L)'
;YRKKGDKYVVYDHKIINKFDPKHETIFPRMHSKQGNHIEAYLRWAKLPRGKKPTMKDNLYFFFRYQIGHMYLRYFFWNFAGRESDIQDADWLRPWDSTKGMPDSLSMNKARNQFFMLPFILGILGLFYQYNKDKNGTLIVGMLWFLTGIAMIMYLNQPPTEPRERDYIFAGSTYAFAFWIGFGVLALADLLQNFLKKDVLRYGVSTLACLAVPGIMAAEGWDDHSRANRWHSVDSAKNLLNSCDKNAVLFTGGDNDTFPLWYVQEVEGFRTDVRVCNLSLLNTDWYIEQMKRQAYYSDPLPISLEFDNFIQGKNDYLPFVEKPALKGGMYLKQYLKMIKENNRELMVQLQNGGEISTLPTNILALNVDTHAVNEMKIVPNNRKMFVVNKMVWDIGQKALEKKDLIMLDMIATNEWKRPIYFSTTLGNDNYLNLREYMQMEGLAYRLLPAKVPGATDGYVNTDIMYERMMKGYAWRNLDNPNIYYDENQRRFPLNLRSSFYRLAEELVMEQKNDKAKEVIHFCLAKLPDNTIPYDYFTPRFVPLLLQIGDEKTAMDICKVMGERADQELAYFTVNRKKANNQEIEINLYVLNQIVSSLRQFNKNEQAKVYEDIFKKYESNYQQ
;
A
#
# COMPACT_ATOMS: atom_id res chain seq x y z
N TYR A 1 33.25 7.40 -5.46
CA TYR A 1 34.37 6.96 -6.32
C TYR A 1 34.10 5.57 -6.84
N ARG A 2 34.49 5.24 -8.08
CA ARG A 2 34.35 3.90 -8.69
C ARG A 2 35.70 3.42 -9.25
N LYS A 3 35.94 2.11 -9.22
CA LYS A 3 37.13 1.53 -9.84
C LYS A 3 36.95 1.51 -11.37
N LYS A 4 37.86 2.16 -12.11
CA LYS A 4 37.94 2.16 -13.58
C LYS A 4 39.36 1.73 -13.96
N GLY A 5 39.50 0.48 -14.40
CA GLY A 5 40.80 -0.19 -14.50
C GLY A 5 41.46 -0.29 -13.12
N ASP A 6 42.68 0.22 -12.99
CA ASP A 6 43.46 0.18 -11.74
C ASP A 6 43.29 1.42 -10.85
N LYS A 7 42.36 2.34 -11.17
CA LYS A 7 42.20 3.61 -10.44
C LYS A 7 40.77 3.84 -9.98
N TYR A 8 40.61 4.55 -8.87
CA TYR A 8 39.31 5.06 -8.43
C TYR A 8 39.07 6.45 -9.01
N VAL A 9 37.96 6.62 -9.75
CA VAL A 9 37.53 7.90 -10.32
C VAL A 9 36.29 8.41 -9.58
N VAL A 10 36.19 9.73 -9.37
CA VAL A 10 34.94 10.35 -8.90
C VAL A 10 33.87 10.09 -9.97
N TYR A 11 32.71 9.59 -9.56
CA TYR A 11 31.59 9.34 -10.47
C TYR A 11 30.37 10.21 -10.13
N ASP A 12 30.23 10.63 -8.86
CA ASP A 12 29.17 11.52 -8.40
C ASP A 12 29.58 12.21 -7.09
N HIS A 13 28.85 13.25 -6.69
CA HIS A 13 29.03 14.01 -5.46
C HIS A 13 27.77 13.93 -4.58
N LYS A 14 27.95 13.74 -3.27
CA LYS A 14 26.83 13.76 -2.33
C LYS A 14 26.26 15.18 -2.21
N ILE A 15 24.97 15.34 -2.45
CA ILE A 15 24.27 16.60 -2.23
C ILE A 15 24.13 16.84 -0.72
N ILE A 16 24.66 17.96 -0.24
CA ILE A 16 24.49 18.44 1.13
C ILE A 16 23.57 19.66 1.09
N ASN A 17 22.37 19.52 1.65
CA ASN A 17 21.42 20.63 1.71
C ASN A 17 21.92 21.67 2.72
N LYS A 18 22.01 22.94 2.30
CA LYS A 18 22.21 24.08 3.19
C LYS A 18 20.84 24.65 3.53
N PHE A 19 20.47 24.63 4.80
CA PHE A 19 19.22 25.22 5.27
C PHE A 19 19.44 26.70 5.59
N ASP A 20 18.38 27.51 5.48
CA ASP A 20 18.44 28.91 5.92
C ASP A 20 18.58 28.92 7.45
N PRO A 21 19.64 29.55 8.02
CA PRO A 21 19.86 29.62 9.45
C PRO A 21 18.67 30.19 10.23
N LYS A 22 17.83 31.02 9.59
CA LYS A 22 16.60 31.54 10.21
C LYS A 22 15.62 30.42 10.53
N HIS A 23 15.63 29.29 9.84
CA HIS A 23 14.69 28.18 10.04
C HIS A 23 15.29 27.02 10.85
N GLU A 24 16.51 27.15 11.34
CA GLU A 24 17.18 26.17 12.17
C GLU A 24 16.79 26.31 13.66
N THR A 25 16.89 25.21 14.40
CA THR A 25 16.70 25.15 15.85
C THR A 25 17.56 24.02 16.42
N ILE A 26 17.74 23.97 17.74
CA ILE A 26 18.60 22.99 18.42
C ILE A 26 18.03 21.57 18.31
N PHE A 27 16.70 21.43 18.29
CA PHE A 27 16.02 20.14 18.23
C PHE A 27 14.88 20.17 17.19
N PRO A 28 15.20 20.18 15.88
CA PRO A 28 14.19 20.24 14.83
C PRO A 28 13.54 18.87 14.69
N ARG A 29 12.21 18.83 14.83
CA ARG A 29 11.40 17.61 14.68
C ARG A 29 10.43 17.73 13.52
N MET A 30 9.95 18.94 13.26
CA MET A 30 9.02 19.21 12.17
C MET A 30 9.76 19.68 10.92
N HIS A 31 10.07 18.74 10.03
CA HIS A 31 10.57 19.03 8.68
C HIS A 31 10.04 17.98 7.69
N SER A 32 9.84 18.35 6.44
CA SER A 32 9.46 17.41 5.38
C SER A 32 9.78 17.98 4.01
N LYS A 33 10.09 17.09 3.06
CA LYS A 33 10.09 17.41 1.63
C LYS A 33 8.73 17.18 0.96
N GLN A 34 7.81 16.51 1.66
CA GLN A 34 6.48 16.16 1.16
C GLN A 34 5.46 17.20 1.65
N GLY A 35 4.75 17.83 0.71
CA GLY A 35 3.81 18.92 1.00
C GLY A 35 2.61 18.50 1.86
N ASN A 36 2.14 17.26 1.71
CA ASN A 36 1.06 16.68 2.51
C ASN A 36 1.40 16.57 4.01
N HIS A 37 2.68 16.54 4.40
CA HIS A 37 3.07 16.52 5.81
C HIS A 37 2.83 17.84 6.53
N ILE A 38 2.70 18.97 5.80
CA ILE A 38 2.58 20.31 6.40
C ILE A 38 1.32 20.38 7.26
N GLU A 39 0.17 20.01 6.71
CA GLU A 39 -1.11 20.07 7.44
C GLU A 39 -1.14 19.11 8.63
N ALA A 40 -0.50 17.95 8.50
CA ALA A 40 -0.37 17.00 9.61
C ALA A 40 0.50 17.56 10.75
N TYR A 41 1.63 18.21 10.45
CA TYR A 41 2.43 18.90 11.46
C TYR A 41 1.65 20.02 12.15
N LEU A 42 0.93 20.85 11.40
CA LEU A 42 0.10 21.92 11.96
C LEU A 42 -0.95 21.36 12.93
N ARG A 43 -1.61 20.25 12.56
CA ARG A 43 -2.60 19.56 13.40
C ARG A 43 -2.00 18.98 14.68
N TRP A 44 -0.90 18.24 14.57
CA TRP A 44 -0.25 17.62 15.73
C TRP A 44 0.34 18.66 16.68
N ALA A 45 0.97 19.70 16.13
CA ALA A 45 1.57 20.78 16.90
C ALA A 45 0.55 21.84 17.38
N LYS A 46 -0.71 21.79 16.94
CA LYS A 46 -1.74 22.83 17.14
C LYS A 46 -1.25 24.22 16.70
N LEU A 47 -0.55 24.26 15.58
CA LEU A 47 -0.01 25.48 15.00
C LEU A 47 -0.94 26.05 13.94
N PRO A 48 -1.23 27.36 13.95
CA PRO A 48 -1.95 28.00 12.86
C PRO A 48 -1.05 28.11 11.62
N ARG A 49 -1.66 28.03 10.44
CA ARG A 49 -0.96 28.15 9.16
C ARG A 49 -0.25 29.49 9.04
N GLY A 50 0.94 29.48 8.44
CA GLY A 50 1.76 30.68 8.24
C GLY A 50 2.62 31.10 9.44
N LYS A 51 2.45 30.49 10.62
CA LYS A 51 3.37 30.72 11.75
C LYS A 51 4.60 29.82 11.64
N LYS A 52 5.76 30.44 11.86
CA LYS A 52 7.03 29.73 11.96
C LYS A 52 7.06 28.87 13.24
N PRO A 53 7.37 27.57 13.16
CA PRO A 53 7.51 26.73 14.35
C PRO A 53 8.66 27.18 15.25
N THR A 54 8.40 27.20 16.55
CA THR A 54 9.40 27.47 17.60
C THR A 54 9.97 26.17 18.17
N MET A 55 10.99 26.27 19.03
CA MET A 55 11.50 25.10 19.78
C MET A 55 10.40 24.48 20.67
N LYS A 56 9.53 25.31 21.27
CA LYS A 56 8.40 24.83 22.08
C LYS A 56 7.45 23.96 21.26
N ASP A 57 7.18 24.35 20.01
CA ASP A 57 6.29 23.60 19.13
C ASP A 57 6.92 22.27 18.69
N ASN A 58 8.24 22.25 18.47
CA ASN A 58 8.98 21.02 18.18
C ASN A 58 8.97 20.05 19.37
N LEU A 59 9.14 20.55 20.60
CA LEU A 59 9.00 19.74 21.82
C LEU A 59 7.57 19.26 22.00
N TYR A 60 6.57 20.11 21.72
CA TYR A 60 5.17 19.72 21.80
C TYR A 60 4.83 18.60 20.81
N PHE A 61 5.31 18.70 19.56
CA PHE A 61 5.19 17.62 18.58
C PHE A 61 5.93 16.34 19.03
N PHE A 62 7.16 16.48 19.54
CA PHE A 62 7.94 15.36 20.06
C PHE A 62 7.19 14.60 21.15
N PHE A 63 6.71 15.27 22.19
CA PHE A 63 6.01 14.60 23.29
C PHE A 63 4.63 14.07 22.91
N ARG A 64 3.85 14.85 22.14
CA ARG A 64 2.48 14.48 21.81
C ARG A 64 2.42 13.38 20.74
N TYR A 65 3.12 13.57 19.63
CA TYR A 65 3.08 12.64 18.51
C TYR A 65 4.16 11.58 18.67
N GLN A 66 5.43 11.97 18.75
CA GLN A 66 6.51 10.99 18.63
C GLN A 66 6.64 10.09 19.88
N ILE A 67 6.48 10.64 21.09
CA ILE A 67 6.47 9.85 22.33
C ILE A 67 5.08 9.28 22.60
N GLY A 68 4.04 10.13 22.61
CA GLY A 68 2.67 9.72 22.91
C GLY A 68 2.09 8.77 21.87
N HIS A 69 1.88 9.26 20.65
CA HIS A 69 1.22 8.52 19.58
C HIS A 69 2.09 7.39 19.00
N MET A 70 3.38 7.63 18.77
CA MET A 70 4.22 6.63 18.09
C MET A 70 4.88 5.62 19.02
N TYR A 71 5.04 5.89 20.32
CA TYR A 71 5.69 4.94 21.22
C TYR A 71 4.80 4.44 22.34
N LEU A 72 4.28 5.35 23.18
CA LEU A 72 3.46 4.95 24.33
C LEU A 72 2.20 4.19 23.89
N ARG A 73 1.57 4.60 22.78
CA ARG A 73 0.44 3.88 22.18
C ARG A 73 0.77 2.41 21.88
N TYR A 74 1.84 2.14 21.12
CA TYR A 74 2.27 0.77 20.81
C TYR A 74 2.79 0.01 22.03
N PHE A 75 3.46 0.70 22.95
CA PHE A 75 3.88 0.11 24.21
C PHE A 75 2.66 -0.40 24.99
N PHE A 76 1.60 0.41 25.10
CA PHE A 76 0.37 0.01 25.76
C PHE A 76 -0.49 -0.98 24.95
N TRP A 77 -0.38 -1.07 23.63
CA TRP A 77 -0.98 -2.19 22.88
C TRP A 77 -0.52 -3.54 23.42
N ASN A 78 0.74 -3.65 23.85
CA ASN A 78 1.30 -4.89 24.35
C ASN A 78 0.97 -5.16 25.84
N PHE A 79 0.74 -4.12 26.64
CA PHE A 79 0.68 -4.25 28.10
C PHE A 79 -0.62 -3.76 28.76
N ALA A 80 -1.52 -3.15 27.99
CA ALA A 80 -2.84 -2.71 28.43
C ALA A 80 -3.95 -3.27 27.54
N GLY A 81 -3.78 -3.17 26.22
CA GLY A 81 -4.70 -3.66 25.22
C GLY A 81 -4.70 -2.80 23.96
N ARG A 82 -5.27 -3.33 22.87
CA ARG A 82 -5.32 -2.71 21.54
C ARG A 82 -6.77 -2.50 21.11
N GLU A 83 -7.09 -1.33 20.57
CA GLU A 83 -8.47 -1.01 20.16
C GLU A 83 -8.90 -1.73 18.88
N SER A 84 -8.04 -1.79 17.87
CA SER A 84 -8.24 -2.48 16.59
C SER A 84 -6.93 -2.56 15.80
N ASP A 85 -6.95 -3.25 14.66
CA ASP A 85 -5.85 -3.29 13.69
C ASP A 85 -5.75 -2.05 12.78
N ILE A 86 -6.78 -1.19 12.81
CA ILE A 86 -6.92 -0.03 11.95
C ILE A 86 -5.84 1.00 12.29
N GLN A 87 -5.27 1.60 11.26
CA GLN A 87 -4.28 2.67 11.41
C GLN A 87 -4.76 3.79 12.34
N ASP A 88 -3.85 4.22 13.21
CA ASP A 88 -4.04 5.21 14.27
C ASP A 88 -4.91 4.75 15.45
N ALA A 89 -5.27 3.46 15.55
CA ALA A 89 -6.01 2.89 16.68
C ALA A 89 -5.35 3.16 18.05
N ASP A 90 -6.15 3.46 19.08
CA ASP A 90 -5.61 3.73 20.42
C ASP A 90 -5.32 2.43 21.18
N TRP A 91 -4.69 2.55 22.35
CA TRP A 91 -4.63 1.47 23.33
C TRP A 91 -5.87 1.48 24.22
N LEU A 92 -6.20 0.34 24.83
CA LEU A 92 -7.39 0.21 25.66
C LEU A 92 -7.09 0.46 27.14
N ARG A 93 -7.93 1.28 27.76
CA ARG A 93 -8.00 1.42 29.21
C ARG A 93 -8.81 0.25 29.79
N PRO A 94 -8.63 -0.10 31.07
CA PRO A 94 -9.33 -1.23 31.69
C PRO A 94 -10.87 -1.14 31.67
N TRP A 95 -11.44 0.05 31.52
CA TRP A 95 -12.89 0.29 31.49
C TRP A 95 -13.46 0.56 30.09
N ASP A 96 -12.63 0.53 29.05
CA ASP A 96 -13.11 0.74 27.68
C ASP A 96 -13.95 -0.47 27.22
N SER A 97 -15.13 -0.20 26.66
CA SER A 97 -16.08 -1.22 26.20
C SER A 97 -16.45 -1.04 24.73
N THR A 98 -17.13 -2.03 24.14
CA THR A 98 -17.63 -2.00 22.76
C THR A 98 -19.00 -1.34 22.63
N LYS A 99 -19.59 -0.84 23.74
CA LYS A 99 -20.95 -0.30 23.73
C LYS A 99 -21.07 0.91 22.80
N GLY A 100 -21.97 0.81 21.82
CA GLY A 100 -22.23 1.87 20.84
C GLY A 100 -21.19 1.97 19.72
N MET A 101 -20.29 0.99 19.59
CA MET A 101 -19.40 0.86 18.44
C MET A 101 -20.13 0.15 17.28
N PRO A 102 -19.78 0.47 16.02
CA PRO A 102 -20.26 -0.25 14.86
C PRO A 102 -19.64 -1.66 14.83
N ASP A 103 -20.29 -2.55 14.09
CA ASP A 103 -19.90 -3.95 13.96
C ASP A 103 -18.45 -4.15 13.47
N SER A 104 -17.96 -3.25 12.60
CA SER A 104 -16.59 -3.29 12.07
C SER A 104 -15.51 -3.10 13.15
N LEU A 105 -15.83 -2.38 14.23
CA LEU A 105 -14.93 -2.09 15.34
C LEU A 105 -15.17 -3.04 16.52
N SER A 106 -16.43 -3.36 16.81
CA SER A 106 -16.80 -4.20 17.95
C SER A 106 -16.42 -5.68 17.74
N MET A 107 -16.52 -6.17 16.50
CA MET A 107 -16.13 -7.54 16.12
C MET A 107 -14.71 -7.63 15.52
N ASN A 108 -13.91 -6.57 15.67
CA ASN A 108 -12.55 -6.58 15.18
C ASN A 108 -11.69 -7.52 16.02
N LYS A 109 -11.20 -8.62 15.45
CA LYS A 109 -10.40 -9.63 16.17
C LYS A 109 -9.09 -9.07 16.76
N ALA A 110 -8.53 -7.99 16.22
CA ALA A 110 -7.35 -7.35 16.80
C ALA A 110 -7.66 -6.43 18.01
N ARG A 111 -8.92 -6.37 18.44
CA ARG A 111 -9.31 -5.72 19.68
C ARG A 111 -8.99 -6.65 20.84
N ASN A 112 -7.96 -6.31 21.61
CA ASN A 112 -7.44 -7.14 22.71
C ASN A 112 -7.46 -6.36 24.02
N GLN A 113 -8.06 -6.89 25.10
CA GLN A 113 -8.11 -6.20 26.40
C GLN A 113 -7.31 -6.96 27.47
N PHE A 114 -6.17 -6.41 27.90
CA PHE A 114 -5.31 -7.00 28.93
C PHE A 114 -5.47 -6.32 30.32
N PHE A 115 -6.36 -5.33 30.45
CA PHE A 115 -6.70 -4.64 31.70
C PHE A 115 -5.49 -4.05 32.45
N MET A 116 -4.43 -3.70 31.73
CA MET A 116 -3.14 -3.26 32.30
C MET A 116 -2.44 -4.28 33.21
N LEU A 117 -2.89 -5.54 33.26
CA LEU A 117 -2.29 -6.56 34.12
C LEU A 117 -0.80 -6.81 33.80
N PRO A 118 -0.39 -6.95 32.52
CA PRO A 118 1.03 -7.06 32.19
C PRO A 118 1.83 -5.82 32.61
N PHE A 119 1.27 -4.62 32.39
CA PHE A 119 1.93 -3.37 32.75
C PHE A 119 2.17 -3.27 34.26
N ILE A 120 1.15 -3.51 35.08
CA ILE A 120 1.24 -3.44 36.54
C ILE A 120 2.29 -4.43 37.06
N LEU A 121 2.27 -5.66 36.56
CA LEU A 121 3.24 -6.69 36.96
C LEU A 121 4.67 -6.29 36.56
N GLY A 122 4.85 -5.70 35.38
CA GLY A 122 6.15 -5.16 34.94
C GLY A 122 6.65 -4.02 35.83
N ILE A 123 5.79 -3.09 36.24
CA ILE A 123 6.18 -2.02 37.17
C ILE A 123 6.60 -2.58 38.54
N LEU A 124 5.87 -3.57 39.07
CA LEU A 124 6.27 -4.24 40.31
C LEU A 124 7.66 -4.88 40.20
N GLY A 125 7.93 -5.55 39.08
CA GLY A 125 9.23 -6.17 38.84
C GLY A 125 10.36 -5.19 38.59
N LEU A 126 10.09 -4.02 37.98
CA LEU A 126 11.07 -2.94 37.87
C LEU A 126 11.52 -2.47 39.26
N PHE A 127 10.58 -2.18 40.16
CA PHE A 127 10.91 -1.76 41.53
C PHE A 127 11.60 -2.88 42.32
N TYR A 128 11.17 -4.13 42.11
CA TYR A 128 11.83 -5.29 42.70
C TYR A 128 13.29 -5.40 42.29
N GLN A 129 13.57 -5.35 40.98
CA GLN A 129 14.92 -5.40 40.47
C GLN A 129 15.72 -4.20 40.98
N TYR A 130 15.16 -2.99 40.98
CA TYR A 130 15.86 -1.78 41.44
C TYR A 130 16.34 -1.90 42.89
N ASN A 131 15.52 -2.51 43.75
CA ASN A 131 15.84 -2.70 45.16
C ASN A 131 16.87 -3.82 45.39
N LYS A 132 16.93 -4.83 44.53
CA LYS A 132 17.82 -6.00 44.68
C LYS A 132 19.13 -5.86 43.90
N ASP A 133 19.09 -5.27 42.71
CA ASP A 133 20.20 -5.12 41.76
C ASP A 133 20.03 -3.85 40.90
N LYS A 134 20.58 -2.74 41.40
CA LYS A 134 20.57 -1.45 40.71
C LYS A 134 21.32 -1.48 39.37
N ASN A 135 22.39 -2.27 39.27
CA ASN A 135 23.21 -2.34 38.05
C ASN A 135 22.46 -3.09 36.96
N GLY A 136 21.83 -4.23 37.29
CA GLY A 136 20.95 -4.95 36.38
C GLY A 136 19.75 -4.10 35.94
N THR A 137 19.13 -3.34 36.85
CA THR A 137 18.06 -2.41 36.48
C THR A 137 18.54 -1.34 35.51
N LEU A 138 19.74 -0.79 35.71
CA LEU A 138 20.31 0.18 34.77
C LEU A 138 20.53 -0.45 33.38
N ILE A 139 21.04 -1.68 33.31
CA ILE A 139 21.27 -2.39 32.04
C ILE A 139 19.94 -2.62 31.29
N VAL A 140 18.93 -3.20 31.96
CA VAL A 140 17.61 -3.43 31.35
C VAL A 140 16.93 -2.11 30.99
N GLY A 141 17.06 -1.09 31.85
CA GLY A 141 16.53 0.25 31.62
C GLY A 141 17.18 0.95 30.43
N MET A 142 18.50 0.80 30.23
CA MET A 142 19.19 1.31 29.05
C MET A 142 18.73 0.59 27.79
N LEU A 143 18.57 -0.74 27.83
CA LEU A 143 18.01 -1.48 26.70
C LEU A 143 16.62 -0.95 26.34
N TRP A 144 15.70 -0.90 27.32
CA TRP A 144 14.34 -0.38 27.15
C TRP A 144 14.33 1.05 26.58
N PHE A 145 15.18 1.93 27.10
CA PHE A 145 15.28 3.32 26.65
C PHE A 145 15.85 3.42 25.23
N LEU A 146 16.95 2.71 24.94
CA LEU A 146 17.64 2.78 23.65
C LEU A 146 16.76 2.22 22.52
N THR A 147 16.11 1.08 22.74
CA THR A 147 15.23 0.43 21.75
C THR A 147 13.80 0.97 21.77
N GLY A 148 13.52 1.98 22.59
CA GLY A 148 12.23 2.67 22.68
C GLY A 148 12.38 4.15 22.37
N ILE A 149 12.54 4.95 23.42
CA ILE A 149 12.54 6.42 23.35
C ILE A 149 13.70 6.97 22.50
N ALA A 150 14.92 6.42 22.62
CA ALA A 150 16.06 6.93 21.86
C ALA A 150 15.93 6.67 20.35
N MET A 151 15.34 5.53 19.96
CA MET A 151 15.04 5.23 18.56
C MET A 151 14.13 6.28 17.92
N ILE A 152 13.15 6.81 18.65
CA ILE A 152 12.27 7.88 18.18
C ILE A 152 13.07 9.16 17.92
N MET A 153 13.99 9.50 18.84
CA MET A 153 14.86 10.66 18.68
C MET A 153 15.72 10.52 17.42
N TYR A 154 16.28 9.33 17.19
CA TYR A 154 17.11 9.03 16.03
C TYR A 154 16.32 9.04 14.70
N LEU A 155 15.19 8.33 14.65
CA LEU A 155 14.42 8.17 13.40
C LEU A 155 13.69 9.44 12.98
N ASN A 156 13.37 10.33 13.93
CA ASN A 156 12.53 11.51 13.71
C ASN A 156 11.31 11.23 12.84
N GLN A 157 10.48 10.28 13.29
CA GLN A 157 9.32 9.81 12.53
C GLN A 157 8.44 10.99 12.07
N PRO A 158 8.05 11.01 10.77
CA PRO A 158 7.19 12.04 10.18
C PRO A 158 5.77 12.00 10.78
N PRO A 159 4.93 13.04 10.58
CA PRO A 159 3.63 13.19 11.25
C PRO A 159 2.54 12.27 10.70
N THR A 160 2.87 11.50 9.66
CA THR A 160 2.03 10.54 8.97
C THR A 160 2.89 9.38 8.52
N GLU A 161 2.41 8.16 8.75
CA GLU A 161 3.01 6.93 8.27
C GLU A 161 2.05 6.21 7.31
N PRO A 162 2.53 5.40 6.36
CA PRO A 162 1.65 4.69 5.43
C PRO A 162 0.92 3.48 6.05
N ARG A 163 1.39 3.03 7.22
CA ARG A 163 0.85 1.93 8.03
C ARG A 163 1.45 1.97 9.43
N GLU A 164 0.93 1.15 10.34
CA GLU A 164 1.49 1.00 11.69
C GLU A 164 2.92 0.45 11.69
N ARG A 165 3.74 0.93 12.64
CA ARG A 165 5.16 0.60 12.79
C ARG A 165 5.58 0.19 14.20
N ASP A 166 4.68 -0.47 14.91
CA ASP A 166 4.89 -1.06 16.24
C ASP A 166 6.14 -1.97 16.31
N TYR A 167 6.41 -2.73 15.23
CA TYR A 167 7.56 -3.64 15.13
C TYR A 167 8.94 -2.97 15.34
N ILE A 168 9.05 -1.65 15.15
CA ILE A 168 10.30 -0.91 15.40
C ILE A 168 10.68 -0.95 16.88
N PHE A 169 9.69 -1.08 17.77
CA PHE A 169 9.88 -1.00 19.22
C PHE A 169 9.90 -2.37 19.92
N ALA A 170 10.01 -3.48 19.16
CA ALA A 170 10.04 -4.83 19.70
C ALA A 170 11.15 -5.04 20.76
N GLY A 171 12.29 -4.37 20.61
CA GLY A 171 13.35 -4.42 21.62
C GLY A 171 12.92 -3.86 22.98
N SER A 172 12.13 -2.77 22.99
CA SER A 172 11.65 -2.15 24.23
C SER A 172 10.59 -3.02 24.91
N THR A 173 9.69 -3.63 24.14
CA THR A 173 8.69 -4.55 24.68
C THR A 173 9.35 -5.80 25.27
N TYR A 174 10.39 -6.36 24.64
CA TYR A 174 11.18 -7.45 25.20
C TYR A 174 11.89 -7.06 26.51
N ALA A 175 12.50 -5.88 26.57
CA ALA A 175 13.14 -5.41 27.80
C ALA A 175 12.13 -5.28 28.96
N PHE A 176 10.93 -4.78 28.69
CA PHE A 176 9.87 -4.68 29.70
C PHE A 176 9.36 -6.05 30.16
N ALA A 177 9.35 -7.06 29.29
CA ALA A 177 8.96 -8.42 29.64
C ALA A 177 9.87 -9.06 30.71
N PHE A 178 11.15 -8.67 30.78
CA PHE A 178 12.03 -9.09 31.88
C PHE A 178 11.51 -8.59 33.23
N TRP A 179 11.05 -7.34 33.30
CA TRP A 179 10.43 -6.81 34.51
C TRP A 179 9.10 -7.49 34.82
N ILE A 180 8.30 -7.90 33.83
CA ILE A 180 7.11 -8.72 34.08
C ILE A 180 7.50 -10.02 34.81
N GLY A 181 8.58 -10.68 34.37
CA GLY A 181 9.13 -11.87 35.05
C GLY A 181 9.55 -11.58 36.50
N PHE A 182 10.29 -10.49 36.74
CA PHE A 182 10.64 -10.07 38.11
C PHE A 182 9.41 -9.68 38.95
N GLY A 183 8.32 -9.26 38.32
CA GLY A 183 7.06 -8.97 38.98
C GLY A 183 6.47 -10.17 39.72
N VAL A 184 6.72 -11.39 39.22
CA VAL A 184 6.32 -12.63 39.91
C VAL A 184 7.04 -12.78 41.25
N LEU A 185 8.35 -12.47 41.28
CA LEU A 185 9.15 -12.48 42.50
C LEU A 185 8.72 -11.35 43.45
N ALA A 186 8.41 -10.18 42.90
CA ALA A 186 7.87 -9.06 43.66
C ALA A 186 6.57 -9.43 44.39
N LEU A 187 5.66 -10.10 43.69
CA LEU A 187 4.41 -10.59 44.27
C LEU A 187 4.67 -11.63 45.37
N ALA A 188 5.65 -12.52 45.16
CA ALA A 188 6.03 -13.50 46.18
C ALA A 188 6.54 -12.81 47.45
N ASP A 189 7.43 -11.81 47.34
CA ASP A 189 7.92 -11.08 48.52
C ASP A 189 6.79 -10.30 49.22
N LEU A 190 5.84 -9.71 48.48
CA LEU A 190 4.67 -9.05 49.07
C LEU A 190 3.77 -10.03 49.87
N LEU A 191 3.64 -11.27 49.41
CA LEU A 191 2.86 -12.30 50.09
C LEU A 191 3.56 -12.90 51.32
N GLN A 192 4.82 -12.55 51.60
CA GLN A 192 5.60 -13.12 52.72
C GLN A 192 4.95 -12.86 54.08
N ASN A 193 4.17 -11.78 54.20
CA ASN A 193 3.45 -11.48 55.44
C ASN A 193 2.27 -12.44 55.70
N PHE A 194 1.69 -13.02 54.66
CA PHE A 194 0.53 -13.91 54.73
C PHE A 194 0.90 -15.39 54.55
N LEU A 195 1.90 -15.69 53.69
CA LEU A 195 2.34 -17.03 53.34
C LEU A 195 3.80 -17.22 53.76
N LYS A 196 4.02 -17.89 54.91
CA LYS A 196 5.36 -18.09 55.48
C LYS A 196 6.16 -19.22 54.82
N LYS A 197 5.49 -20.23 54.25
CA LYS A 197 6.16 -21.34 53.57
C LYS A 197 6.59 -20.91 52.17
N ASP A 198 7.89 -20.95 51.88
CA ASP A 198 8.46 -20.47 50.61
C ASP A 198 7.84 -21.18 49.39
N VAL A 199 7.75 -22.51 49.42
CA VAL A 199 7.15 -23.29 48.32
C VAL A 199 5.71 -22.83 48.03
N LEU A 200 4.91 -22.59 49.07
CA LEU A 200 3.53 -22.13 48.91
C LEU A 200 3.49 -20.70 48.38
N ARG A 201 4.35 -19.82 48.89
CA ARG A 201 4.42 -18.42 48.48
C ARG A 201 4.78 -18.28 47.01
N TYR A 202 5.89 -18.90 46.58
CA TYR A 202 6.30 -18.89 45.17
C TYR A 202 5.29 -19.59 44.28
N GLY A 203 4.74 -20.73 44.69
CA GLY A 203 3.71 -21.46 43.93
C GLY A 203 2.46 -20.63 43.69
N VAL A 204 1.92 -19.98 44.74
CA VAL A 204 0.73 -19.12 44.63
C VAL A 204 1.01 -17.90 43.75
N SER A 205 2.16 -17.23 43.91
CA SER A 205 2.53 -16.09 43.07
C SER A 205 2.65 -16.48 41.61
N THR A 206 3.32 -17.59 41.30
CA THR A 206 3.42 -18.08 39.91
C THR A 206 2.04 -18.39 39.34
N LEU A 207 1.20 -19.14 40.06
CA LEU A 207 -0.15 -19.48 39.59
C LEU A 207 -1.03 -18.24 39.36
N ALA A 208 -0.98 -17.27 40.27
CA ALA A 208 -1.71 -16.01 40.10
C ALA A 208 -1.20 -15.22 38.90
N CYS A 209 0.12 -15.13 38.72
CA CYS A 209 0.72 -14.41 37.60
C CYS A 209 0.53 -15.10 36.24
N LEU A 210 0.26 -16.41 36.19
CA LEU A 210 -0.11 -17.11 34.95
C LEU A 210 -1.42 -16.57 34.33
N ALA A 211 -2.25 -15.88 35.10
CA ALA A 211 -3.40 -15.16 34.55
C ALA A 211 -3.00 -14.10 33.50
N VAL A 212 -1.79 -13.52 33.61
CA VAL A 212 -1.29 -12.49 32.68
C VAL A 212 -1.00 -13.07 31.28
N PRO A 213 -0.12 -14.07 31.08
CA PRO A 213 0.01 -14.71 29.77
C PRO A 213 -1.27 -15.45 29.37
N GLY A 214 -2.07 -15.93 30.32
CA GLY A 214 -3.37 -16.55 30.06
C GLY A 214 -4.37 -15.62 29.37
N ILE A 215 -4.55 -14.39 29.87
CA ILE A 215 -5.43 -13.42 29.21
C ILE A 215 -4.85 -12.93 27.88
N MET A 216 -3.52 -12.74 27.80
CA MET A 216 -2.88 -12.34 26.55
C MET A 216 -3.07 -13.40 25.46
N ALA A 217 -2.99 -14.68 25.82
CA ALA A 217 -3.29 -15.78 24.89
C ALA A 217 -4.78 -15.88 24.55
N ALA A 218 -5.68 -15.71 25.54
CA ALA A 218 -7.11 -15.82 25.30
C ALA A 218 -7.64 -14.71 24.37
N GLU A 219 -7.16 -13.48 24.56
CA GLU A 219 -7.56 -12.33 23.75
C GLU A 219 -6.84 -12.30 22.40
N GLY A 220 -5.52 -12.55 22.36
CA GLY A 220 -4.71 -12.32 21.16
C GLY A 220 -4.38 -13.54 20.30
N TRP A 221 -4.99 -14.71 20.48
CA TRP A 221 -4.62 -15.89 19.68
C TRP A 221 -5.18 -15.84 18.25
N ASP A 222 -6.41 -15.35 18.09
CA ASP A 222 -7.15 -15.40 16.83
C ASP A 222 -6.66 -14.35 15.81
N ASP A 223 -6.17 -13.20 16.27
CA ASP A 223 -5.56 -12.16 15.44
C ASP A 223 -4.08 -12.41 15.12
N HIS A 224 -3.32 -13.06 16.01
CA HIS A 224 -1.90 -13.38 15.81
C HIS A 224 -1.67 -14.66 14.98
N SER A 225 -2.65 -15.57 14.94
CA SER A 225 -2.53 -16.80 14.16
C SER A 225 -2.37 -16.51 12.67
N ARG A 226 -1.22 -16.88 12.11
CA ARG A 226 -0.94 -16.84 10.66
C ARG A 226 -1.26 -18.15 9.95
N ALA A 227 -1.81 -19.13 10.68
CA ALA A 227 -2.19 -20.41 10.10
C ALA A 227 -3.15 -20.19 8.93
N ASN A 228 -2.95 -20.95 7.84
CA ASN A 228 -3.80 -20.94 6.67
C ASN A 228 -3.90 -19.60 5.92
N ARG A 229 -3.04 -18.61 6.21
CA ARG A 229 -2.96 -17.35 5.46
C ARG A 229 -2.15 -17.52 4.17
N TRP A 230 -2.82 -17.90 3.08
CA TRP A 230 -2.20 -18.13 1.77
C TRP A 230 -2.33 -16.96 0.78
N HIS A 231 -3.04 -15.90 1.15
CA HIS A 231 -3.43 -14.83 0.22
C HIS A 231 -2.25 -14.18 -0.51
N SER A 232 -1.13 -13.91 0.16
CA SER A 232 0.05 -13.30 -0.49
C SER A 232 0.62 -14.18 -1.60
N VAL A 233 0.62 -15.51 -1.41
CA VAL A 233 1.05 -16.49 -2.41
C VAL A 233 0.06 -16.53 -3.57
N ASP A 234 -1.23 -16.61 -3.28
CA ASP A 234 -2.27 -16.70 -4.31
C ASP A 234 -2.38 -15.41 -5.14
N SER A 235 -2.28 -14.25 -4.48
CA SER A 235 -2.24 -12.94 -5.15
C SER A 235 -1.06 -12.84 -6.13
N ALA A 236 0.12 -13.30 -5.71
CA ALA A 236 1.30 -13.35 -6.57
C ALA A 236 1.10 -14.29 -7.77
N LYS A 237 0.56 -15.49 -7.54
CA LYS A 237 0.24 -16.44 -8.63
C LYS A 237 -0.79 -15.86 -9.60
N ASN A 238 -1.82 -15.19 -9.09
CA ASN A 238 -2.88 -14.57 -9.89
C ASN A 238 -2.33 -13.44 -10.76
N LEU A 239 -1.45 -12.60 -10.21
CA LEU A 239 -0.79 -11.55 -10.97
C LEU A 239 0.14 -12.13 -12.05
N LEU A 240 0.93 -13.16 -11.76
CA LEU A 240 1.74 -13.86 -12.77
C LEU A 240 0.87 -14.53 -13.85
N ASN A 241 -0.26 -15.14 -13.46
CA ASN A 241 -1.25 -15.71 -14.38
C ASN A 241 -2.03 -14.66 -15.19
N SER A 242 -1.92 -13.37 -14.84
CA SER A 242 -2.37 -12.24 -15.67
C SER A 242 -1.40 -11.90 -16.81
N CYS A 243 -0.28 -12.60 -16.92
CA CYS A 243 0.74 -12.32 -17.92
C CYS A 243 0.85 -13.49 -18.91
N ASP A 244 1.09 -13.17 -20.18
CA ASP A 244 1.48 -14.16 -21.20
C ASP A 244 2.89 -14.74 -20.96
N LYS A 245 3.21 -15.81 -21.69
CA LYS A 245 4.51 -16.48 -21.59
C LYS A 245 5.66 -15.51 -21.89
N ASN A 246 6.74 -15.61 -21.12
CA ASN A 246 7.96 -14.80 -21.26
C ASN A 246 7.70 -13.28 -21.12
N ALA A 247 6.61 -12.84 -20.52
CA ALA A 247 6.29 -11.43 -20.35
C ALA A 247 7.33 -10.66 -19.50
N VAL A 248 7.41 -9.34 -19.68
CA VAL A 248 7.95 -8.40 -18.70
C VAL A 248 6.79 -7.88 -17.87
N LEU A 249 6.87 -7.96 -16.55
CA LEU A 249 5.88 -7.42 -15.63
C LEU A 249 6.52 -6.32 -14.78
N PHE A 250 6.12 -5.08 -14.99
CA PHE A 250 6.50 -3.95 -14.15
C PHE A 250 5.67 -3.95 -12.86
N THR A 251 6.37 -3.92 -11.73
CA THR A 251 5.78 -3.94 -10.38
C THR A 251 6.24 -2.76 -9.56
N GLY A 252 5.47 -2.43 -8.52
CA GLY A 252 5.82 -1.38 -7.59
C GLY A 252 6.91 -1.82 -6.63
N GLY A 253 6.91 -1.22 -5.45
CA GLY A 253 7.88 -1.53 -4.40
C GLY A 253 7.76 -2.95 -3.84
N ASP A 254 8.31 -3.11 -2.65
CA ASP A 254 8.50 -4.39 -1.97
C ASP A 254 7.21 -5.24 -1.84
N ASN A 255 6.08 -4.61 -1.51
CA ASN A 255 4.79 -5.28 -1.29
C ASN A 255 4.24 -5.96 -2.54
N ASP A 256 4.48 -5.39 -3.73
CA ASP A 256 4.07 -5.98 -5.01
C ASP A 256 5.06 -7.06 -5.46
N THR A 257 6.35 -6.87 -5.16
CA THR A 257 7.45 -7.61 -5.78
C THR A 257 7.85 -8.85 -5.00
N PHE A 258 8.00 -8.75 -3.67
CA PHE A 258 8.54 -9.85 -2.87
C PHE A 258 7.66 -11.11 -2.90
N PRO A 259 6.31 -11.03 -2.87
CA PRO A 259 5.47 -12.20 -3.04
C PRO A 259 5.68 -12.88 -4.41
N LEU A 260 5.90 -12.10 -5.48
CA LEU A 260 6.16 -12.65 -6.82
C LEU A 260 7.50 -13.37 -6.88
N TRP A 261 8.55 -12.77 -6.33
CA TRP A 261 9.85 -13.43 -6.23
C TRP A 261 9.77 -14.68 -5.37
N TYR A 262 9.07 -14.65 -4.24
CA TYR A 262 8.88 -15.85 -3.43
C TYR A 262 8.27 -17.00 -4.24
N VAL A 263 7.17 -16.78 -4.98
CA VAL A 263 6.55 -17.86 -5.77
C VAL A 263 7.41 -18.31 -6.96
N GLN A 264 8.24 -17.44 -7.52
CA GLN A 264 9.18 -17.80 -8.58
C GLN A 264 10.39 -18.58 -8.05
N GLU A 265 11.05 -18.07 -7.02
CA GLU A 265 12.32 -18.59 -6.48
C GLU A 265 12.11 -19.84 -5.60
N VAL A 266 11.03 -19.87 -4.81
CA VAL A 266 10.76 -20.95 -3.85
C VAL A 266 9.76 -21.96 -4.40
N GLU A 267 8.66 -21.50 -5.00
CA GLU A 267 7.61 -22.40 -5.51
C GLU A 267 7.81 -22.79 -6.99
N GLY A 268 8.78 -22.20 -7.70
CA GLY A 268 9.07 -22.51 -9.10
C GLY A 268 7.95 -22.12 -10.08
N PHE A 269 7.08 -21.18 -9.71
CA PHE A 269 5.88 -20.83 -10.46
C PHE A 269 6.13 -19.68 -11.44
N ARG A 270 5.76 -19.86 -12.73
CA ARG A 270 5.86 -18.82 -13.78
C ARG A 270 7.23 -18.13 -13.83
N THR A 271 8.31 -18.91 -13.73
CA THR A 271 9.70 -18.45 -13.84
C THR A 271 10.09 -17.99 -15.26
N ASP A 272 9.15 -18.05 -16.20
CA ASP A 272 9.25 -17.44 -17.53
C ASP A 272 8.99 -15.92 -17.51
N VAL A 273 8.15 -15.42 -16.60
CA VAL A 273 7.81 -13.99 -16.51
C VAL A 273 8.95 -13.22 -15.83
N ARG A 274 9.42 -12.12 -16.42
CA ARG A 274 10.38 -11.24 -15.76
C ARG A 274 9.66 -10.22 -14.88
N VAL A 275 9.77 -10.37 -13.57
CA VAL A 275 9.31 -9.36 -12.61
C VAL A 275 10.34 -8.23 -12.51
N CYS A 276 9.92 -7.01 -12.82
CA CYS A 276 10.76 -5.83 -12.89
C CYS A 276 10.25 -4.77 -11.89
N ASN A 277 10.94 -4.66 -10.75
CA ASN A 277 10.60 -3.70 -9.70
C ASN A 277 11.07 -2.30 -10.10
N LEU A 278 10.13 -1.37 -10.19
CA LEU A 278 10.41 -0.01 -10.65
C LEU A 278 11.29 0.79 -9.68
N SER A 279 11.20 0.55 -8.37
CA SER A 279 12.07 1.22 -7.38
C SER A 279 13.53 0.79 -7.55
N LEU A 280 13.77 -0.50 -7.83
CA LEU A 280 15.11 -1.03 -8.08
C LEU A 280 15.62 -0.69 -9.48
N LEU A 281 14.73 -0.48 -10.46
CA LEU A 281 15.09 -0.06 -11.83
C LEU A 281 15.71 1.35 -11.90
N ASN A 282 15.72 2.09 -10.79
CA ASN A 282 16.53 3.30 -10.63
C ASN A 282 18.01 3.04 -10.30
N THR A 283 18.38 1.78 -10.04
CA THR A 283 19.76 1.38 -9.70
C THR A 283 20.44 0.71 -10.89
N ASP A 284 21.71 1.04 -11.09
CA ASP A 284 22.52 0.56 -12.21
C ASP A 284 22.77 -0.96 -12.16
N TRP A 285 23.04 -1.50 -10.97
CA TRP A 285 23.26 -2.93 -10.76
C TRP A 285 22.02 -3.77 -11.10
N TYR A 286 20.82 -3.28 -10.80
CA TYR A 286 19.58 -4.00 -11.08
C TYR A 286 19.27 -4.00 -12.58
N ILE A 287 19.53 -2.88 -13.28
CA ILE A 287 19.41 -2.81 -14.74
C ILE A 287 20.36 -3.83 -15.40
N GLU A 288 21.62 -3.90 -14.97
CA GLU A 288 22.57 -4.90 -15.47
C GLU A 288 22.14 -6.34 -15.18
N GLN A 289 21.53 -6.58 -14.02
CA GLN A 289 20.96 -7.89 -13.69
C GLN A 289 19.80 -8.25 -14.64
N MET A 290 18.97 -7.28 -15.01
CA MET A 290 17.84 -7.49 -15.93
C MET A 290 18.27 -7.79 -17.38
N LYS A 291 19.49 -7.39 -17.77
CA LYS A 291 20.10 -7.74 -19.06
C LYS A 291 20.61 -9.19 -19.11
N ARG A 292 20.47 -9.97 -18.04
CA ARG A 292 20.86 -11.38 -17.98
C ARG A 292 19.63 -12.29 -18.00
N GLN A 293 19.78 -13.47 -18.59
CA GLN A 293 18.77 -14.51 -18.50
C GLN A 293 18.58 -14.92 -17.03
N ALA A 294 17.33 -15.15 -16.64
CA ALA A 294 17.00 -15.70 -15.32
C ALA A 294 15.96 -16.79 -15.54
N TYR A 295 16.32 -18.02 -15.16
CA TYR A 295 15.49 -19.20 -15.40
C TYR A 295 15.08 -19.33 -16.89
N TYR A 296 13.77 -19.42 -17.14
CA TYR A 296 13.17 -19.48 -18.47
C TYR A 296 12.81 -18.11 -19.04
N SER A 297 13.13 -17.03 -18.33
CA SER A 297 12.89 -15.65 -18.72
C SER A 297 14.07 -15.11 -19.51
N ASP A 298 13.84 -14.75 -20.77
CA ASP A 298 14.88 -14.18 -21.63
C ASP A 298 15.45 -12.88 -21.02
N PRO A 299 16.69 -12.48 -21.39
CA PRO A 299 17.20 -11.13 -21.10
C PRO A 299 16.21 -10.02 -21.50
N LEU A 300 16.13 -8.95 -20.72
CA LEU A 300 15.32 -7.79 -21.11
C LEU A 300 15.97 -7.08 -22.32
N PRO A 301 15.18 -6.59 -23.29
CA PRO A 301 15.69 -5.90 -24.46
C PRO A 301 16.10 -4.46 -24.11
N ILE A 302 17.12 -4.30 -23.29
CA ILE A 302 17.64 -2.97 -22.90
C ILE A 302 18.80 -2.63 -23.83
N SER A 303 18.62 -1.62 -24.69
CA SER A 303 19.61 -1.17 -25.67
C SER A 303 20.60 -0.15 -25.13
N LEU A 304 20.28 0.49 -24.01
CA LEU A 304 21.21 1.38 -23.30
C LEU A 304 22.36 0.57 -22.69
N GLU A 305 23.56 1.14 -22.73
CA GLU A 305 24.76 0.54 -22.14
C GLU A 305 24.99 1.03 -20.71
N PHE A 306 25.82 0.31 -19.95
CA PHE A 306 26.07 0.62 -18.53
C PHE A 306 26.45 2.09 -18.28
N ASP A 307 27.29 2.69 -19.13
CA ASP A 307 27.67 4.09 -19.00
C ASP A 307 26.52 5.08 -19.26
N ASN A 308 25.40 4.65 -19.87
CA ASN A 308 24.20 5.47 -20.04
C ASN A 308 23.32 5.52 -18.78
N PHE A 309 23.45 4.56 -17.86
CA PHE A 309 22.56 4.45 -16.69
C PHE A 309 23.29 4.18 -15.38
N ILE A 310 24.62 4.26 -15.35
CA ILE A 310 25.40 4.20 -14.12
C ILE A 310 24.90 5.25 -13.11
N GLN A 311 24.97 4.95 -11.81
CA GLN A 311 24.60 5.91 -10.76
C GLN A 311 25.25 7.29 -10.99
N GLY A 312 24.46 8.36 -10.86
CA GLY A 312 24.83 9.74 -11.17
C GLY A 312 24.58 10.15 -12.63
N LYS A 313 24.36 9.20 -13.55
CA LYS A 313 24.05 9.45 -14.96
C LYS A 313 22.61 9.09 -15.25
N ASN A 314 21.86 10.07 -15.77
CA ASN A 314 20.44 9.90 -16.13
C ASN A 314 19.58 9.36 -14.97
N ASP A 315 19.99 9.61 -13.72
CA ASP A 315 19.19 9.32 -12.51
C ASP A 315 17.90 10.15 -12.52
N TYR A 316 17.98 11.35 -13.09
CA TYR A 316 16.93 12.33 -13.24
C TYR A 316 17.12 13.06 -14.56
N LEU A 317 16.07 13.21 -15.36
CA LEU A 317 16.08 13.95 -16.62
C LEU A 317 14.98 15.00 -16.57
N PRO A 318 15.29 16.28 -16.26
CA PRO A 318 14.27 17.31 -16.14
C PRO A 318 13.57 17.54 -17.47
N PHE A 319 12.29 17.91 -17.39
CA PHE A 319 11.56 18.42 -18.56
C PHE A 319 12.05 19.84 -18.87
N VAL A 320 12.65 20.00 -20.05
CA VAL A 320 13.09 21.29 -20.56
C VAL A 320 12.62 21.40 -22.00
N GLU A 321 11.44 22.02 -22.19
CA GLU A 321 10.83 22.15 -23.50
C GLU A 321 11.77 22.88 -24.48
N LYS A 322 12.09 22.23 -25.60
CA LYS A 322 12.81 22.85 -26.71
C LYS A 322 11.81 23.36 -27.75
N PRO A 323 11.82 24.66 -28.13
CA PRO A 323 10.85 25.21 -29.07
C PRO A 323 10.76 24.46 -30.41
N ALA A 324 11.90 23.96 -30.91
CA ALA A 324 11.96 23.17 -32.15
C ALA A 324 11.29 21.79 -32.04
N LEU A 325 11.01 21.29 -30.84
CA LEU A 325 10.47 19.96 -30.55
C LEU A 325 9.08 20.00 -29.92
N LYS A 326 8.40 21.15 -29.98
CA LYS A 326 7.03 21.31 -29.47
C LYS A 326 6.02 20.37 -30.15
N GLY A 327 6.29 19.95 -31.39
CA GLY A 327 5.49 18.97 -32.13
C GLY A 327 5.74 17.50 -31.73
N GLY A 328 6.65 17.25 -30.79
CA GLY A 328 7.04 15.92 -30.34
C GLY A 328 8.31 15.37 -31.00
N MET A 329 8.76 14.22 -30.51
CA MET A 329 9.96 13.53 -30.99
C MET A 329 9.72 12.03 -31.08
N TYR A 330 10.34 11.38 -32.07
CA TYR A 330 10.34 9.92 -32.13
C TYR A 330 11.16 9.31 -30.99
N LEU A 331 10.57 8.36 -30.27
CA LEU A 331 11.17 7.75 -29.10
C LEU A 331 12.51 7.06 -29.42
N LYS A 332 12.61 6.33 -30.54
CA LYS A 332 13.88 5.72 -30.97
C LYS A 332 14.97 6.77 -31.23
N GLN A 333 14.61 7.95 -31.75
CA GLN A 333 15.55 9.05 -31.97
C GLN A 333 16.00 9.65 -30.63
N TYR A 334 15.07 9.89 -29.71
CA TYR A 334 15.38 10.37 -28.36
C TYR A 334 16.36 9.43 -27.65
N LEU A 335 16.10 8.12 -27.65
CA LEU A 335 16.96 7.10 -27.03
C LEU A 335 18.35 7.04 -27.69
N LYS A 336 18.43 7.19 -29.02
CA LYS A 336 19.70 7.29 -29.73
C LYS A 336 20.51 8.49 -29.24
N MET A 337 19.88 9.66 -29.12
CA MET A 337 20.54 10.88 -28.63
C MET A 337 21.00 10.75 -27.17
N ILE A 338 20.22 10.07 -26.31
CA ILE A 338 20.63 9.72 -24.95
C ILE A 338 21.86 8.80 -24.96
N LYS A 339 21.83 7.74 -25.79
CA LYS A 339 22.93 6.78 -25.93
C LYS A 339 24.23 7.47 -26.34
N GLU A 340 24.14 8.44 -27.24
CA GLU A 340 25.26 9.22 -27.80
C GLU A 340 25.70 10.40 -26.91
N ASN A 341 25.08 10.64 -25.75
CA ASN A 341 25.30 11.83 -24.92
C ASN A 341 25.19 13.14 -25.72
N ASN A 342 24.17 13.22 -26.58
CA ASN A 342 24.03 14.33 -27.52
C ASN A 342 23.90 15.68 -26.77
N ARG A 343 24.72 16.67 -27.13
CA ARG A 343 24.73 18.01 -26.51
C ARG A 343 23.39 18.73 -26.63
N GLU A 344 22.59 18.42 -27.66
CA GLU A 344 21.25 18.96 -27.81
C GLU A 344 20.26 18.45 -26.76
N LEU A 345 20.57 17.42 -25.98
CA LEU A 345 19.76 17.03 -24.83
C LEU A 345 20.33 17.53 -23.51
N MET A 346 21.49 18.18 -23.51
CA MET A 346 22.16 18.57 -22.27
C MET A 346 21.79 20.00 -21.87
N VAL A 347 21.62 20.21 -20.57
CA VAL A 347 21.54 21.53 -19.95
C VAL A 347 22.57 21.65 -18.83
N GLN A 348 23.12 22.85 -18.65
CA GLN A 348 24.04 23.11 -17.55
C GLN A 348 23.29 23.34 -16.24
N LEU A 349 23.78 22.70 -15.19
CA LEU A 349 23.36 22.87 -13.81
C LEU A 349 24.10 24.05 -13.18
N GLN A 350 23.52 24.64 -12.13
CA GLN A 350 24.14 25.76 -11.41
C GLN A 350 25.51 25.42 -10.79
N ASN A 351 25.78 24.14 -10.55
CA ASN A 351 27.05 23.65 -10.02
C ASN A 351 28.10 23.37 -11.12
N GLY A 352 27.82 23.73 -12.38
CA GLY A 352 28.71 23.50 -13.53
C GLY A 352 28.64 22.10 -14.13
N GLY A 353 27.79 21.21 -13.60
CA GLY A 353 27.52 19.90 -14.21
C GLY A 353 26.59 19.99 -15.43
N GLU A 354 26.53 18.93 -16.22
CA GLU A 354 25.58 18.78 -17.33
C GLU A 354 24.64 17.60 -17.07
N ILE A 355 23.36 17.78 -17.39
CA ILE A 355 22.34 16.73 -17.27
C ILE A 355 21.53 16.61 -18.56
N SER A 356 21.19 15.38 -18.94
CA SER A 356 20.28 15.14 -20.06
C SER A 356 18.85 15.49 -19.68
N THR A 357 18.08 16.00 -20.64
CA THR A 357 16.70 16.46 -20.43
C THR A 357 15.71 15.66 -21.26
N LEU A 358 14.44 15.71 -20.84
CA LEU A 358 13.30 15.39 -21.70
C LEU A 358 12.93 16.67 -22.47
N PRO A 359 13.20 16.75 -23.79
CA PRO A 359 13.08 18.00 -24.53
C PRO A 359 11.64 18.32 -25.00
N THR A 360 10.72 17.37 -24.86
CA THR A 360 9.33 17.46 -25.29
C THR A 360 8.47 16.47 -24.50
N ASN A 361 7.20 16.81 -24.26
CA ASN A 361 6.24 15.93 -23.59
C ASN A 361 5.52 15.00 -24.57
N ILE A 362 5.62 15.23 -25.88
CA ILE A 362 5.00 14.38 -26.90
C ILE A 362 6.03 13.40 -27.47
N LEU A 363 5.80 12.10 -27.25
CA LEU A 363 6.63 11.03 -27.80
C LEU A 363 5.86 10.25 -28.87
N ALA A 364 6.59 9.79 -29.90
CA ALA A 364 6.04 8.99 -30.98
C ALA A 364 6.84 7.69 -31.21
N LEU A 365 6.15 6.57 -31.43
CA LEU A 365 6.76 5.28 -31.77
C LEU A 365 6.08 4.71 -33.02
N ASN A 366 6.86 4.49 -34.08
CA ASN A 366 6.37 3.82 -35.29
C ASN A 366 6.09 2.35 -35.00
N VAL A 367 5.01 1.85 -35.57
CA VAL A 367 4.54 0.48 -35.41
C VAL A 367 4.43 -0.16 -36.79
N ASP A 368 5.11 -1.29 -36.96
CA ASP A 368 4.88 -2.16 -38.11
C ASP A 368 3.56 -2.93 -37.90
N THR A 369 2.49 -2.43 -38.51
CA THR A 369 1.15 -3.03 -38.36
C THR A 369 1.05 -4.40 -39.04
N HIS A 370 1.88 -4.68 -40.05
CA HIS A 370 1.93 -6.00 -40.68
C HIS A 370 2.48 -7.03 -39.68
N ALA A 371 3.67 -6.75 -39.13
CA ALA A 371 4.30 -7.62 -38.12
C ALA A 371 3.40 -7.83 -36.90
N VAL A 372 2.77 -6.78 -36.37
CA VAL A 372 1.83 -6.88 -35.23
C VAL A 372 0.62 -7.77 -35.56
N ASN A 373 0.07 -7.66 -36.76
CA ASN A 373 -1.07 -8.47 -37.18
C ASN A 373 -0.70 -9.95 -37.36
N GLU A 374 0.51 -10.24 -37.86
CA GLU A 374 1.05 -11.61 -37.97
C GLU A 374 1.25 -12.26 -36.59
N MET A 375 1.67 -11.49 -35.58
CA MET A 375 1.86 -11.97 -34.21
C MET A 375 0.55 -12.34 -33.50
N LYS A 376 -0.61 -11.88 -34.00
CA LYS A 376 -1.94 -12.13 -33.42
C LYS A 376 -2.07 -11.75 -31.93
N ILE A 377 -1.32 -10.74 -31.49
CA ILE A 377 -1.31 -10.25 -30.11
C ILE A 377 -2.49 -9.33 -29.78
N VAL A 378 -3.13 -8.75 -30.80
CA VAL A 378 -4.33 -7.91 -30.65
C VAL A 378 -5.56 -8.75 -31.00
N PRO A 379 -6.60 -8.80 -30.13
CA PRO A 379 -7.85 -9.49 -30.40
C PRO A 379 -8.52 -9.05 -31.71
N ASN A 380 -9.20 -9.98 -32.38
CA ASN A 380 -9.82 -9.71 -33.69
C ASN A 380 -10.81 -8.53 -33.65
N ASN A 381 -11.64 -8.43 -32.60
CA ASN A 381 -12.57 -7.33 -32.38
C ASN A 381 -11.89 -5.98 -32.07
N ARG A 382 -10.57 -5.96 -31.87
CA ARG A 382 -9.80 -4.75 -31.57
C ARG A 382 -8.76 -4.39 -32.63
N LYS A 383 -8.66 -5.14 -33.74
CA LYS A 383 -7.73 -4.86 -34.84
C LYS A 383 -7.91 -3.47 -35.45
N MET A 384 -9.15 -2.95 -35.48
CA MET A 384 -9.45 -1.59 -35.97
C MET A 384 -8.81 -0.47 -35.14
N PHE A 385 -8.39 -0.75 -33.89
CA PHE A 385 -7.72 0.23 -33.03
C PHE A 385 -6.20 0.20 -33.19
N VAL A 386 -5.64 -0.75 -33.96
CA VAL A 386 -4.20 -0.83 -34.20
C VAL A 386 -3.74 0.39 -34.99
N VAL A 387 -2.76 1.11 -34.45
CA VAL A 387 -2.19 2.31 -35.08
C VAL A 387 -0.83 1.98 -35.68
N ASN A 388 -0.50 2.61 -36.82
CA ASN A 388 0.85 2.56 -37.41
C ASN A 388 1.86 3.45 -36.68
N LYS A 389 1.38 4.29 -35.77
CA LYS A 389 2.20 5.19 -34.96
C LYS A 389 1.51 5.46 -33.63
N MET A 390 2.14 5.05 -32.54
CA MET A 390 1.73 5.45 -31.20
C MET A 390 2.22 6.87 -30.95
N VAL A 391 1.31 7.76 -30.54
CA VAL A 391 1.63 9.11 -30.08
C VAL A 391 0.94 9.33 -28.74
N TRP A 392 1.68 9.80 -27.75
CA TRP A 392 1.16 10.10 -26.43
C TRP A 392 1.91 11.27 -25.77
N ASP A 393 1.23 11.91 -24.83
CA ASP A 393 1.80 12.94 -23.96
C ASP A 393 2.30 12.28 -22.67
N ILE A 394 3.62 12.20 -22.47
CA ILE A 394 4.23 11.63 -21.26
C ILE A 394 4.14 12.56 -20.04
N GLY A 395 3.65 13.77 -20.23
CA GLY A 395 3.51 14.82 -19.22
C GLY A 395 4.72 15.74 -19.14
N GLN A 396 4.50 16.97 -18.68
CA GLN A 396 5.55 17.97 -18.42
C GLN A 396 6.23 17.72 -17.08
N LYS A 397 6.81 16.53 -16.92
CA LYS A 397 7.51 16.10 -15.71
C LYS A 397 8.88 15.54 -16.04
N ALA A 398 9.76 15.57 -15.04
CA ALA A 398 11.04 14.91 -15.17
C ALA A 398 10.87 13.40 -15.27
N LEU A 399 11.76 12.75 -16.02
CA LEU A 399 11.89 11.31 -16.02
C LEU A 399 12.89 10.88 -14.95
N GLU A 400 12.58 9.79 -14.27
CA GLU A 400 13.56 9.06 -13.48
C GLU A 400 14.23 7.99 -14.35
N LYS A 401 15.36 7.44 -13.90
CA LYS A 401 16.08 6.39 -14.64
C LYS A 401 15.17 5.21 -15.01
N LYS A 402 14.31 4.76 -14.09
CA LYS A 402 13.33 3.71 -14.38
C LYS A 402 12.45 4.03 -15.60
N ASP A 403 12.03 5.29 -15.76
CA ASP A 403 11.13 5.70 -16.84
C ASP A 403 11.89 5.66 -18.18
N LEU A 404 13.14 6.12 -18.19
CA LEU A 404 14.03 6.03 -19.36
C LEU A 404 14.26 4.57 -19.79
N ILE A 405 14.51 3.67 -18.83
CA ILE A 405 14.74 2.25 -19.11
C ILE A 405 13.46 1.55 -19.58
N MET A 406 12.30 1.92 -19.05
CA MET A 406 11.01 1.44 -19.56
C MET A 406 10.75 1.88 -21.00
N LEU A 407 11.00 3.17 -21.31
CA LEU A 407 10.88 3.69 -22.66
C LEU A 407 11.84 2.99 -23.63
N ASP A 408 13.07 2.71 -23.20
CA ASP A 408 14.05 1.95 -23.97
C ASP A 408 13.54 0.54 -24.30
N MET A 409 13.04 -0.20 -23.31
CA MET A 409 12.44 -1.52 -23.55
C MET A 409 11.22 -1.46 -24.48
N ILE A 410 10.33 -0.48 -24.31
CA ILE A 410 9.16 -0.32 -25.18
C ILE A 410 9.58 -0.08 -26.63
N ALA A 411 10.59 0.76 -26.85
CA ALA A 411 11.04 1.12 -28.19
C ALA A 411 11.77 -0.01 -28.93
N THR A 412 12.47 -0.87 -28.20
CA THR A 412 13.37 -1.91 -28.75
C THR A 412 12.71 -3.28 -28.87
N ASN A 413 11.66 -3.53 -28.10
CA ASN A 413 10.98 -4.83 -28.00
C ASN A 413 10.29 -5.28 -29.31
N GLU A 414 9.89 -4.34 -30.18
CA GLU A 414 9.15 -4.65 -31.42
C GLU A 414 7.94 -5.57 -31.20
N TRP A 415 7.30 -5.48 -30.04
CA TRP A 415 6.15 -6.30 -29.61
C TRP A 415 6.42 -7.81 -29.48
N LYS A 416 7.66 -8.27 -29.63
CA LYS A 416 8.04 -9.69 -29.56
C LYS A 416 7.85 -10.27 -28.16
N ARG A 417 8.08 -9.45 -27.14
CA ARG A 417 7.87 -9.81 -25.73
C ARG A 417 6.67 -9.06 -25.16
N PRO A 418 5.69 -9.74 -24.52
CA PRO A 418 4.58 -9.04 -23.90
C PRO A 418 5.06 -8.12 -22.76
N ILE A 419 4.62 -6.86 -22.74
CA ILE A 419 4.94 -5.90 -21.68
C ILE A 419 3.68 -5.66 -20.85
N TYR A 420 3.79 -5.92 -19.55
CA TYR A 420 2.72 -5.80 -18.58
C TYR A 420 3.08 -4.84 -17.45
N PHE A 421 2.06 -4.23 -16.88
CA PHE A 421 2.14 -3.33 -15.74
C PHE A 421 1.15 -3.83 -14.68
N SER A 422 1.58 -3.99 -13.43
CA SER A 422 0.66 -4.31 -12.33
C SER A 422 -0.41 -3.23 -12.22
N THR A 423 -1.65 -3.61 -11.92
CA THR A 423 -2.75 -2.66 -11.68
C THR A 423 -2.55 -1.85 -10.39
N THR A 424 -1.64 -2.27 -9.51
CA THR A 424 -1.33 -1.60 -8.24
C THR A 424 -0.31 -0.47 -8.35
N LEU A 425 0.28 -0.25 -9.54
CA LEU A 425 1.22 0.84 -9.75
C LEU A 425 0.51 2.20 -9.60
N GLY A 426 1.22 3.17 -9.01
CA GLY A 426 0.78 4.57 -9.02
C GLY A 426 0.72 5.13 -10.44
N ASN A 427 -0.21 6.06 -10.69
CA ASN A 427 -0.52 6.57 -12.03
C ASN A 427 0.70 7.06 -12.82
N ASP A 428 1.66 7.68 -12.13
CA ASP A 428 2.88 8.20 -12.76
C ASP A 428 3.76 7.12 -13.41
N ASN A 429 3.65 5.87 -12.96
CA ASN A 429 4.47 4.74 -13.43
C ASN A 429 3.94 4.09 -14.72
N TYR A 430 2.77 4.49 -15.23
CA TYR A 430 2.25 3.99 -16.51
C TYR A 430 2.69 4.82 -17.72
N LEU A 431 3.54 5.85 -17.52
CA LEU A 431 4.07 6.72 -18.58
C LEU A 431 3.00 7.38 -19.47
N ASN A 432 1.80 7.61 -18.91
CA ASN A 432 0.60 8.08 -19.63
C ASN A 432 0.18 7.20 -20.83
N LEU A 433 0.50 5.91 -20.81
CA LEU A 433 0.17 4.97 -21.88
C LEU A 433 -1.20 4.29 -21.71
N ARG A 434 -2.08 4.80 -20.84
CA ARG A 434 -3.37 4.18 -20.51
C ARG A 434 -4.27 3.93 -21.72
N GLU A 435 -4.27 4.82 -22.71
CA GLU A 435 -5.02 4.65 -23.97
C GLU A 435 -4.57 3.43 -24.80
N TYR A 436 -3.38 2.88 -24.51
CA TYR A 436 -2.78 1.73 -25.19
C TYR A 436 -2.73 0.48 -24.30
N MET A 437 -3.34 0.53 -23.12
CA MET A 437 -3.33 -0.57 -22.16
C MET A 437 -4.61 -1.40 -22.22
N GLN A 438 -4.44 -2.70 -22.30
CA GLN A 438 -5.50 -3.71 -22.19
C GLN A 438 -5.42 -4.35 -20.81
N MET A 439 -6.49 -4.28 -20.01
CA MET A 439 -6.60 -4.99 -18.74
C MET A 439 -6.87 -6.47 -18.99
N GLU A 440 -6.05 -7.34 -18.40
CA GLU A 440 -6.16 -8.79 -18.56
C GLU A 440 -6.07 -9.52 -17.21
N GLY A 441 -6.89 -9.07 -16.24
CA GLY A 441 -6.86 -9.55 -14.86
C GLY A 441 -6.21 -8.51 -13.94
N LEU A 442 -5.16 -8.90 -13.21
CA LEU A 442 -4.43 -8.00 -12.31
C LEU A 442 -3.28 -7.23 -12.99
N ALA A 443 -3.18 -7.32 -14.31
CA ALA A 443 -2.14 -6.64 -15.08
C ALA A 443 -2.72 -5.95 -16.33
N TYR A 444 -2.10 -4.84 -16.70
CA TYR A 444 -2.31 -4.12 -17.94
C TYR A 444 -1.25 -4.53 -18.97
N ARG A 445 -1.67 -5.08 -20.10
CA ARG A 445 -0.81 -5.33 -21.26
C ARG A 445 -0.71 -4.08 -22.12
N LEU A 446 0.50 -3.67 -22.49
CA LEU A 446 0.72 -2.62 -23.48
C LEU A 446 0.59 -3.20 -24.90
N LEU A 447 -0.24 -2.57 -25.74
CA LEU A 447 -0.46 -2.94 -27.13
C LEU A 447 -0.48 -1.68 -28.02
N PRO A 448 -0.11 -1.77 -29.31
CA PRO A 448 -0.21 -0.65 -30.25
C PRO A 448 -1.64 -0.42 -30.73
N ALA A 449 -2.64 -0.60 -29.85
CA ALA A 449 -4.06 -0.44 -30.11
C ALA A 449 -4.60 0.70 -29.25
N LYS A 450 -4.98 1.82 -29.89
CA LYS A 450 -5.38 3.04 -29.19
C LYS A 450 -6.89 3.08 -28.95
N VAL A 451 -7.29 3.26 -27.69
CA VAL A 451 -8.66 3.62 -27.31
C VAL A 451 -8.65 5.04 -26.74
N PRO A 452 -9.03 6.06 -27.54
CA PRO A 452 -9.00 7.46 -27.11
C PRO A 452 -9.86 7.69 -25.86
N GLY A 453 -9.32 8.44 -24.90
CA GLY A 453 -10.01 8.80 -23.66
C GLY A 453 -10.04 7.70 -22.59
N ALA A 454 -9.45 6.52 -22.83
CA ALA A 454 -9.39 5.47 -21.81
C ALA A 454 -8.47 5.89 -20.65
N THR A 455 -9.05 6.08 -19.47
CA THR A 455 -8.33 6.46 -18.24
C THR A 455 -7.66 5.27 -17.56
N ASP A 456 -8.28 4.09 -17.65
CA ASP A 456 -7.87 2.88 -16.94
C ASP A 456 -7.59 1.72 -17.91
N GLY A 457 -7.25 2.03 -19.16
CA GLY A 457 -7.18 1.03 -20.23
C GLY A 457 -8.54 0.43 -20.57
N TYR A 458 -8.57 -0.53 -21.50
CA TYR A 458 -9.79 -1.23 -21.92
C TYR A 458 -9.76 -2.70 -21.51
N VAL A 459 -10.92 -3.34 -21.37
CA VAL A 459 -11.02 -4.73 -20.93
C VAL A 459 -11.04 -5.68 -22.14
N ASN A 460 -10.33 -6.80 -22.02
CA ASN A 460 -10.51 -7.95 -22.91
C ASN A 460 -11.29 -9.04 -22.17
N THR A 461 -12.59 -9.11 -22.45
CA THR A 461 -13.53 -9.98 -21.71
C THR A 461 -13.16 -11.46 -21.82
N ASP A 462 -12.75 -11.94 -23.00
CA ASP A 462 -12.45 -13.36 -23.20
C ASP A 462 -11.20 -13.81 -22.42
N ILE A 463 -10.10 -13.05 -22.51
CA ILE A 463 -8.86 -13.37 -21.78
C ILE A 463 -9.07 -13.22 -20.27
N MET A 464 -9.70 -12.11 -19.86
CA MET A 464 -9.86 -11.79 -18.45
C MET A 464 -10.83 -12.77 -17.77
N TYR A 465 -11.91 -13.16 -18.43
CA TYR A 465 -12.82 -14.20 -17.96
C TYR A 465 -12.08 -15.54 -17.77
N GLU A 466 -11.35 -16.01 -18.77
CA GLU A 466 -10.63 -17.29 -18.66
C GLU A 466 -9.62 -17.29 -17.51
N ARG A 467 -8.81 -16.23 -17.41
CA ARG A 467 -7.79 -16.11 -16.36
C ARG A 467 -8.38 -16.01 -14.97
N MET A 468 -9.38 -15.16 -14.76
CA MET A 468 -9.94 -14.91 -13.42
C MET A 468 -10.84 -16.05 -12.94
N MET A 469 -11.66 -16.62 -13.83
CA MET A 469 -12.63 -17.64 -13.46
C MET A 469 -11.98 -19.01 -13.30
N LYS A 470 -10.92 -19.31 -14.07
CA LYS A 470 -10.30 -20.66 -14.11
C LYS A 470 -8.81 -20.67 -13.76
N GLY A 471 -8.07 -19.62 -14.08
CA GLY A 471 -6.62 -19.56 -13.90
C GLY A 471 -6.16 -19.06 -12.53
N TYR A 472 -7.04 -18.47 -11.72
CA TYR A 472 -6.69 -17.89 -10.43
C TYR A 472 -6.87 -18.86 -9.25
N ALA A 473 -6.03 -18.69 -8.23
CA ALA A 473 -6.12 -19.32 -6.95
C ALA A 473 -6.91 -18.44 -5.96
N TRP A 474 -7.80 -19.08 -5.19
CA TRP A 474 -8.75 -18.41 -4.29
C TRP A 474 -8.75 -19.02 -2.88
N ARG A 475 -7.61 -19.58 -2.43
CA ARG A 475 -7.61 -20.35 -1.18
C ARG A 475 -7.97 -19.42 -0.01
N ASN A 476 -8.92 -19.86 0.81
CA ASN A 476 -9.23 -19.31 2.12
C ASN A 476 -9.79 -17.87 2.17
N LEU A 477 -10.03 -17.22 1.04
CA LEU A 477 -10.66 -15.89 1.01
C LEU A 477 -12.15 -15.92 1.39
N ASP A 478 -12.75 -17.10 1.39
CA ASP A 478 -14.12 -17.42 1.80
C ASP A 478 -14.21 -18.08 3.18
N ASN A 479 -13.10 -18.16 3.92
CA ASN A 479 -13.02 -18.84 5.22
C ASN A 479 -13.09 -17.84 6.40
N PRO A 480 -14.21 -17.76 7.14
CA PRO A 480 -14.42 -16.77 8.21
C PRO A 480 -13.54 -17.02 9.45
N ASN A 481 -12.91 -18.20 9.55
CA ASN A 481 -11.99 -18.50 10.64
C ASN A 481 -10.65 -17.78 10.50
N ILE A 482 -10.33 -17.25 9.32
CA ILE A 482 -9.08 -16.54 9.07
C ILE A 482 -9.30 -15.05 9.27
N TYR A 483 -8.44 -14.44 10.07
CA TYR A 483 -8.43 -13.01 10.25
C TYR A 483 -7.58 -12.34 9.17
N TYR A 484 -8.22 -11.48 8.38
CA TYR A 484 -7.55 -10.55 7.48
C TYR A 484 -7.47 -9.20 8.16
N ASP A 485 -6.26 -8.73 8.45
CA ASP A 485 -6.05 -7.39 8.98
C ASP A 485 -6.25 -6.30 7.90
N GLU A 486 -6.28 -5.04 8.31
CA GLU A 486 -6.50 -3.86 7.47
C GLU A 486 -5.58 -3.87 6.24
N ASN A 487 -4.31 -4.23 6.40
CA ASN A 487 -3.35 -4.25 5.30
C ASN A 487 -3.66 -5.41 4.34
N GLN A 488 -4.03 -6.57 4.87
CA GLN A 488 -4.41 -7.73 4.05
C GLN A 488 -5.72 -7.48 3.29
N ARG A 489 -6.69 -6.80 3.91
CA ARG A 489 -7.99 -6.47 3.28
C ARG A 489 -7.85 -5.56 2.07
N ARG A 490 -6.82 -4.71 2.01
CA ARG A 490 -6.56 -3.79 0.88
C ARG A 490 -6.24 -4.50 -0.45
N PHE A 491 -5.76 -5.74 -0.43
CA PHE A 491 -5.39 -6.46 -1.66
C PHE A 491 -6.61 -7.04 -2.41
N PRO A 492 -7.58 -7.70 -1.74
CA PRO A 492 -8.83 -8.11 -2.36
C PRO A 492 -9.62 -7.00 -3.07
N LEU A 493 -9.48 -5.73 -2.67
CA LEU A 493 -10.10 -4.58 -3.37
C LEU A 493 -9.71 -4.57 -4.86
N ASN A 494 -8.44 -4.85 -5.19
CA ASN A 494 -7.96 -4.85 -6.58
C ASN A 494 -8.58 -6.00 -7.39
N LEU A 495 -8.81 -7.15 -6.76
CA LEU A 495 -9.51 -8.29 -7.37
C LEU A 495 -10.99 -7.94 -7.61
N ARG A 496 -11.66 -7.36 -6.62
CA ARG A 496 -13.06 -6.93 -6.72
C ARG A 496 -13.28 -5.87 -7.80
N SER A 497 -12.37 -4.89 -7.88
CA SER A 497 -12.33 -3.90 -8.97
C SER A 497 -12.16 -4.57 -10.33
N SER A 498 -11.28 -5.56 -10.45
CA SER A 498 -11.09 -6.33 -11.69
C SER A 498 -12.36 -7.08 -12.09
N PHE A 499 -13.04 -7.73 -11.14
CA PHE A 499 -14.33 -8.40 -11.41
C PHE A 499 -15.41 -7.42 -11.86
N TYR A 500 -15.49 -6.26 -11.22
CA TYR A 500 -16.40 -5.20 -11.63
C TYR A 500 -16.17 -4.79 -13.09
N ARG A 501 -14.91 -4.52 -13.46
CA ARG A 501 -14.57 -4.12 -14.82
C ARG A 501 -14.87 -5.19 -15.86
N LEU A 502 -14.64 -6.46 -15.53
CA LEU A 502 -15.01 -7.59 -16.39
C LEU A 502 -16.53 -7.67 -16.56
N ALA A 503 -17.29 -7.59 -15.46
CA ALA A 503 -18.74 -7.66 -15.50
C ALA A 503 -19.35 -6.48 -16.29
N GLU A 504 -18.83 -5.27 -16.10
CA GLU A 504 -19.26 -4.06 -16.81
C GLU A 504 -19.09 -4.20 -18.32
N GLU A 505 -17.89 -4.61 -18.79
CA GLU A 505 -17.64 -4.80 -20.22
C GLU A 505 -18.50 -5.96 -20.78
N LEU A 506 -18.72 -7.04 -20.03
CA LEU A 506 -19.61 -8.13 -20.45
C LEU A 506 -21.07 -7.67 -20.62
N VAL A 507 -21.56 -6.79 -19.74
CA VAL A 507 -22.88 -6.17 -19.88
C VAL A 507 -22.93 -5.26 -21.11
N MET A 508 -21.88 -4.47 -21.37
CA MET A 508 -21.79 -3.63 -22.58
C MET A 508 -21.78 -4.48 -23.87
N GLU A 509 -21.14 -5.65 -23.83
CA GLU A 509 -21.13 -6.65 -24.90
C GLU A 509 -22.45 -7.47 -24.99
N GLN A 510 -23.46 -7.16 -24.17
CA GLN A 510 -24.74 -7.88 -24.06
C GLN A 510 -24.59 -9.37 -23.65
N LYS A 511 -23.46 -9.75 -23.05
CA LYS A 511 -23.17 -11.10 -22.54
C LYS A 511 -23.65 -11.23 -21.08
N ASN A 512 -24.93 -10.96 -20.84
CA ASN A 512 -25.52 -10.83 -19.50
C ASN A 512 -25.36 -12.08 -18.62
N ASP A 513 -25.48 -13.28 -19.20
CA ASP A 513 -25.32 -14.54 -18.44
C ASP A 513 -23.90 -14.69 -17.87
N LYS A 514 -22.88 -14.33 -18.66
CA LYS A 514 -21.48 -14.33 -18.21
C LYS A 514 -21.23 -13.23 -17.17
N ALA A 515 -21.80 -12.04 -17.38
CA ALA A 515 -21.70 -10.97 -16.39
C ALA A 515 -22.27 -11.41 -15.03
N LYS A 516 -23.44 -12.06 -15.05
CA LYS A 516 -24.06 -12.63 -13.84
C LYS A 516 -23.12 -13.64 -13.16
N GLU A 517 -22.58 -14.59 -13.91
CA GLU A 517 -21.65 -15.59 -13.40
C GLU A 517 -20.41 -14.96 -12.74
N VAL A 518 -19.81 -13.95 -13.39
CA VAL A 518 -18.63 -13.23 -12.89
C VAL A 518 -18.93 -12.52 -11.56
N ILE A 519 -20.07 -11.85 -11.44
CA ILE A 519 -20.46 -11.15 -10.20
C ILE A 519 -20.69 -12.16 -9.08
N HIS A 520 -21.45 -13.23 -9.34
CA HIS A 520 -21.72 -14.27 -8.33
C HIS A 520 -20.45 -14.99 -7.90
N PHE A 521 -19.54 -15.28 -8.82
CA PHE A 521 -18.24 -15.86 -8.49
C PHE A 521 -17.41 -14.93 -7.60
N CYS A 522 -17.38 -13.62 -7.90
CA CYS A 522 -16.73 -12.63 -7.04
C CYS A 522 -17.31 -12.63 -5.62
N LEU A 523 -18.65 -12.59 -5.47
CA LEU A 523 -19.31 -12.58 -4.17
C LEU A 523 -19.10 -13.89 -3.39
N ALA A 524 -19.02 -15.02 -4.09
CA ALA A 524 -18.74 -16.31 -3.47
C ALA A 524 -17.27 -16.44 -3.01
N LYS A 525 -16.31 -15.89 -3.77
CA LYS A 525 -14.87 -15.95 -3.44
C LYS A 525 -14.40 -14.84 -2.51
N LEU A 526 -15.10 -13.72 -2.47
CA LEU A 526 -14.84 -12.57 -1.61
C LEU A 526 -16.10 -12.19 -0.82
N PRO A 527 -16.65 -13.10 0.01
CA PRO A 527 -17.89 -12.87 0.74
C PRO A 527 -17.70 -11.87 1.87
N ASP A 528 -18.76 -11.10 2.18
CA ASP A 528 -18.74 -10.02 3.18
C ASP A 528 -18.32 -10.47 4.59
N ASN A 529 -18.66 -11.70 4.98
CA ASN A 529 -18.34 -12.24 6.30
C ASN A 529 -16.83 -12.56 6.51
N THR A 530 -16.05 -12.61 5.44
CA THR A 530 -14.60 -12.92 5.48
C THR A 530 -13.79 -11.76 4.92
N ILE A 531 -14.17 -11.26 3.75
CA ILE A 531 -13.61 -10.08 3.10
C ILE A 531 -14.75 -9.07 2.94
N PRO A 532 -14.95 -8.18 3.94
CA PRO A 532 -16.04 -7.22 3.93
C PRO A 532 -16.19 -6.50 2.59
N TYR A 533 -17.43 -6.27 2.21
CA TYR A 533 -17.77 -5.45 1.06
C TYR A 533 -17.19 -4.05 1.23
N ASP A 534 -16.55 -3.58 0.16
CA ASP A 534 -15.85 -2.30 0.09
C ASP A 534 -16.61 -1.32 -0.84
N TYR A 535 -16.01 -0.17 -1.11
CA TYR A 535 -16.62 0.86 -1.95
C TYR A 535 -16.73 0.48 -3.44
N PHE A 536 -16.12 -0.62 -3.91
CA PHE A 536 -16.38 -1.17 -5.24
C PHE A 536 -17.64 -2.04 -5.26
N THR A 537 -18.02 -2.69 -4.16
CA THR A 537 -19.19 -3.59 -4.14
C THR A 537 -20.50 -2.91 -4.58
N PRO A 538 -20.84 -1.69 -4.13
CA PRO A 538 -22.06 -1.01 -4.59
C PRO A 538 -22.12 -0.80 -6.11
N ARG A 539 -20.98 -0.78 -6.81
CA ARG A 539 -20.96 -0.63 -8.27
C ARG A 539 -21.53 -1.84 -9.02
N PHE A 540 -21.61 -3.00 -8.37
CA PHE A 540 -22.32 -4.16 -8.96
C PHE A 540 -23.83 -3.98 -8.98
N VAL A 541 -24.41 -3.12 -8.14
CA VAL A 541 -25.88 -2.91 -8.05
C VAL A 541 -26.50 -2.54 -9.40
N PRO A 542 -26.05 -1.50 -10.14
CA PRO A 542 -26.64 -1.17 -11.43
C PRO A 542 -26.47 -2.30 -12.46
N LEU A 543 -25.34 -3.01 -12.46
CA LEU A 543 -25.13 -4.16 -13.35
C LEU A 543 -26.11 -5.30 -13.06
N LEU A 544 -26.28 -5.65 -11.78
CA LEU A 544 -27.21 -6.68 -11.32
C LEU A 544 -28.67 -6.32 -11.67
N LEU A 545 -29.05 -5.06 -11.49
CA LEU A 545 -30.39 -4.58 -11.88
C LEU A 545 -30.60 -4.65 -13.40
N GLN A 546 -29.59 -4.27 -14.19
CA GLN A 546 -29.65 -4.34 -15.65
C GLN A 546 -29.82 -5.77 -16.19
N ILE A 547 -29.18 -6.75 -15.55
CA ILE A 547 -29.29 -8.17 -15.94
C ILE A 547 -30.44 -8.92 -15.24
N GLY A 548 -31.27 -8.22 -14.44
CA GLY A 548 -32.46 -8.77 -13.80
C GLY A 548 -32.23 -9.55 -12.49
N ASP A 549 -31.05 -9.45 -11.87
CA ASP A 549 -30.76 -10.05 -10.55
C ASP A 549 -31.02 -9.05 -9.41
N GLU A 550 -32.29 -8.75 -9.21
CA GLU A 550 -32.72 -7.77 -8.21
C GLU A 550 -32.42 -8.21 -6.77
N LYS A 551 -32.55 -9.50 -6.48
CA LYS A 551 -32.33 -10.03 -5.12
C LYS A 551 -30.91 -9.72 -4.63
N THR A 552 -29.91 -10.09 -5.43
CA THR A 552 -28.50 -9.87 -5.08
C THR A 552 -28.18 -8.38 -4.99
N ALA A 553 -28.78 -7.56 -5.87
CA ALA A 553 -28.63 -6.11 -5.82
C ALA A 553 -29.16 -5.53 -4.49
N MET A 554 -30.36 -5.94 -4.05
CA MET A 554 -30.95 -5.46 -2.80
C MET A 554 -30.18 -5.95 -1.57
N ASP A 555 -29.64 -7.17 -1.61
CA ASP A 555 -28.81 -7.72 -0.52
C ASP A 555 -27.54 -6.87 -0.32
N ILE A 556 -26.87 -6.46 -1.41
CA ILE A 556 -25.71 -5.55 -1.36
C ILE A 556 -26.12 -4.19 -0.77
N CYS A 557 -27.22 -3.60 -1.26
CA CYS A 557 -27.71 -2.32 -0.77
C CYS A 557 -27.98 -2.36 0.74
N LYS A 558 -28.60 -3.43 1.22
CA LYS A 558 -28.93 -3.61 2.63
C LYS A 558 -27.67 -3.68 3.49
N VAL A 559 -26.76 -4.61 3.17
CA VAL A 559 -25.52 -4.81 3.95
C VAL A 559 -24.68 -3.53 4.00
N MET A 560 -24.47 -2.88 2.85
CA MET A 560 -23.63 -1.69 2.77
C MET A 560 -24.30 -0.46 3.38
N GLY A 561 -25.62 -0.31 3.21
CA GLY A 561 -26.36 0.83 3.77
C GLY A 561 -26.50 0.76 5.28
N GLU A 562 -26.80 -0.43 5.84
CA GLU A 562 -26.85 -0.64 7.30
C GLU A 562 -25.48 -0.40 7.94
N ARG A 563 -24.41 -0.92 7.34
CA ARG A 563 -23.03 -0.65 7.79
C ARG A 563 -22.72 0.84 7.76
N ALA A 564 -23.01 1.53 6.65
CA ALA A 564 -22.74 2.96 6.53
C ALA A 564 -23.51 3.79 7.57
N ASP A 565 -24.77 3.44 7.89
CA ASP A 565 -25.52 4.12 8.96
C ASP A 565 -24.87 3.91 10.33
N GLN A 566 -24.43 2.69 10.65
CA GLN A 566 -23.73 2.39 11.91
C GLN A 566 -22.41 3.17 12.04
N GLU A 567 -21.58 3.16 11.00
CA GLU A 567 -20.29 3.87 10.98
C GLU A 567 -20.49 5.39 11.13
N LEU A 568 -21.40 5.97 10.34
CA LEU A 568 -21.67 7.39 10.37
C LEU A 568 -22.31 7.84 11.70
N ALA A 569 -23.20 7.03 12.29
CA ALA A 569 -23.71 7.26 13.64
C ALA A 569 -22.57 7.34 14.66
N TYR A 570 -21.64 6.39 14.61
CA TYR A 570 -20.51 6.32 15.52
C TYR A 570 -19.57 7.53 15.39
N PHE A 571 -19.18 7.89 14.16
CA PHE A 571 -18.27 9.00 13.92
C PHE A 571 -18.89 10.37 14.19
N THR A 572 -20.22 10.51 14.07
CA THR A 572 -20.94 11.73 14.45
C THR A 572 -20.84 11.99 15.96
N VAL A 573 -20.95 10.95 16.78
CA VAL A 573 -20.79 11.06 18.25
C VAL A 573 -19.31 11.15 18.65
N ASN A 574 -18.44 10.38 17.98
CA ASN A 574 -17.03 10.25 18.33
C ASN A 574 -16.11 11.02 17.37
N ARG A 575 -16.42 12.29 17.09
CA ARG A 575 -15.70 13.14 16.11
C ARG A 575 -14.17 13.16 16.26
N LYS A 576 -13.62 13.02 17.46
CA LYS A 576 -12.17 12.95 17.68
C LYS A 576 -11.50 11.68 17.13
N LYS A 577 -12.28 10.61 16.98
CA LYS A 577 -11.88 9.32 16.39
C LYS A 577 -12.30 9.20 14.92
N ALA A 578 -13.01 10.19 14.39
CA ALA A 578 -13.46 10.18 13.01
C ALA A 578 -12.27 10.40 12.07
N ASN A 579 -12.03 9.42 11.20
CA ASN A 579 -11.24 9.62 10.01
C ASN A 579 -12.16 10.24 8.94
N ASN A 580 -11.87 11.46 8.49
CA ASN A 580 -12.68 12.13 7.47
C ASN A 580 -12.80 11.28 6.20
N GLN A 581 -11.76 10.53 5.85
CA GLN A 581 -11.80 9.63 4.71
C GLN A 581 -12.84 8.52 4.88
N GLU A 582 -12.98 7.95 6.09
CA GLU A 582 -13.99 6.92 6.37
C GLU A 582 -15.42 7.48 6.27
N ILE A 583 -15.62 8.72 6.74
CA ILE A 583 -16.91 9.40 6.59
C ILE A 583 -17.22 9.60 5.10
N GLU A 584 -16.26 10.13 4.34
CA GLU A 584 -16.40 10.36 2.89
C GLU A 584 -16.69 9.06 2.13
N ILE A 585 -16.04 7.95 2.49
CA ILE A 585 -16.29 6.63 1.90
C ILE A 585 -17.72 6.16 2.20
N ASN A 586 -18.19 6.25 3.45
CA ASN A 586 -19.55 5.81 3.80
C ASN A 586 -20.64 6.68 3.15
N LEU A 587 -20.43 7.99 3.08
CA LEU A 587 -21.32 8.91 2.34
C LEU A 587 -21.29 8.60 0.83
N TYR A 588 -20.12 8.32 0.26
CA TYR A 588 -19.99 7.91 -1.14
C TYR A 588 -20.75 6.62 -1.43
N VAL A 589 -20.63 5.60 -0.56
CA VAL A 589 -21.37 4.33 -0.67
C VAL A 589 -22.88 4.57 -0.70
N LEU A 590 -23.41 5.35 0.24
CA LEU A 590 -24.84 5.67 0.28
C LEU A 590 -25.29 6.40 -0.99
N ASN A 591 -24.51 7.40 -1.45
CA ASN A 591 -24.82 8.13 -2.66
C ASN A 591 -24.80 7.24 -3.93
N GLN A 592 -23.85 6.30 -4.02
CA GLN A 592 -23.80 5.31 -5.10
C GLN A 592 -25.03 4.39 -5.10
N ILE A 593 -25.45 3.91 -3.92
CA ILE A 593 -26.67 3.09 -3.78
C ILE A 593 -27.90 3.88 -4.22
N VAL A 594 -28.08 5.11 -3.73
CA VAL A 594 -29.21 5.98 -4.08
C VAL A 594 -29.26 6.24 -5.58
N SER A 595 -28.13 6.60 -6.18
CA SER A 595 -28.03 6.89 -7.62
C SER A 595 -28.39 5.67 -8.47
N SER A 596 -27.87 4.50 -8.08
CA SER A 596 -28.13 3.22 -8.76
C SER A 596 -29.60 2.84 -8.68
N LEU A 597 -30.24 2.94 -7.52
CA LEU A 597 -31.66 2.59 -7.37
C LEU A 597 -32.57 3.54 -8.16
N ARG A 598 -32.28 4.84 -8.15
CA ARG A 598 -33.04 5.84 -8.93
C ARG A 598 -32.92 5.62 -10.43
N GLN A 599 -31.74 5.27 -10.93
CA GLN A 599 -31.52 4.96 -12.36
C GLN A 599 -32.46 3.85 -12.85
N PHE A 600 -32.81 2.90 -11.98
CA PHE A 600 -33.70 1.77 -12.27
C PHE A 600 -35.12 1.94 -11.71
N ASN A 601 -35.56 3.18 -11.45
CA ASN A 601 -36.91 3.52 -10.95
C ASN A 601 -37.31 2.87 -9.61
N LYS A 602 -36.33 2.47 -8.78
CA LYS A 602 -36.56 1.91 -7.43
C LYS A 602 -36.64 3.02 -6.37
N ASN A 603 -37.57 3.95 -6.56
CA ASN A 603 -37.62 5.22 -5.82
C ASN A 603 -37.90 5.04 -4.33
N GLU A 604 -38.76 4.10 -3.95
CA GLU A 604 -39.08 3.83 -2.54
C GLU A 604 -37.88 3.27 -1.79
N GLN A 605 -37.16 2.31 -2.40
CA GLN A 605 -35.93 1.76 -1.83
C GLN A 605 -34.82 2.81 -1.79
N ALA A 606 -34.68 3.64 -2.82
CA ALA A 606 -33.69 4.70 -2.87
C ALA A 606 -33.89 5.72 -1.73
N LYS A 607 -35.14 6.05 -1.42
CA LYS A 607 -35.49 7.01 -0.36
C LYS A 607 -34.95 6.61 1.00
N VAL A 608 -34.96 5.32 1.34
CA VAL A 608 -34.42 4.81 2.62
C VAL A 608 -32.96 5.21 2.81
N TYR A 609 -32.11 4.96 1.81
CA TYR A 609 -30.68 5.28 1.89
C TYR A 609 -30.39 6.77 1.71
N GLU A 610 -31.24 7.49 0.98
CA GLU A 610 -31.15 8.94 0.84
C GLU A 610 -31.44 9.66 2.17
N ASP A 611 -32.44 9.18 2.93
CA ASP A 611 -32.75 9.73 4.25
C ASP A 611 -31.57 9.51 5.23
N ILE A 612 -30.90 8.35 5.16
CA ILE A 612 -29.66 8.08 5.90
C ILE A 612 -28.53 9.02 5.45
N PHE A 613 -28.31 9.20 4.15
CA PHE A 613 -27.29 10.11 3.62
C PHE A 613 -27.51 11.55 4.12
N LYS A 614 -28.73 12.07 3.97
CA LYS A 614 -29.11 13.44 4.38
C LYS A 614 -28.96 13.66 5.90
N LYS A 615 -29.24 12.64 6.71
CA LYS A 615 -29.06 12.66 8.17
C LYS A 615 -27.61 12.99 8.57
N TYR A 616 -26.61 12.56 7.81
CA TYR A 616 -25.20 12.73 8.15
C TYR A 616 -24.46 13.79 7.32
N GLU A 617 -24.87 14.04 6.08
CA GLU A 617 -24.29 15.07 5.22
C GLU A 617 -24.35 16.46 5.87
N SER A 618 -25.52 16.82 6.42
CA SER A 618 -25.74 18.10 7.10
C SER A 618 -24.82 18.32 8.32
N ASN A 619 -24.45 17.24 9.01
CA ASN A 619 -23.54 17.26 10.15
C ASN A 619 -22.07 17.28 9.72
N TYR A 620 -21.73 16.89 8.49
CA TYR A 620 -20.35 16.87 7.97
C TYR A 620 -19.90 18.24 7.45
N GLN A 621 -20.82 19.06 6.93
CA GLN A 621 -20.49 20.40 6.42
C GLN A 621 -20.30 21.47 7.52
N GLN A 622 -20.54 21.11 8.79
CA GLN A 622 -20.28 21.93 9.99
C GLN A 622 -18.99 21.47 10.68
#